data_AF-A0A526RQU9-F1
#
_entry.id   AF-A0A526RQU9-F1
#
_cell.length_a   1.000
_cell.length_b   1.000
_cell.length_c   1.000
_cell.angle_alpha   90.00
_cell.angle_beta   90.00
_cell.angle_gamma   90.00
#
_symmetry.space_group_name_H-M   'P 1'
#
loop_
_entity.id
_entity.type
_entity.pdbx_description
1 polymer ?
#
loop_
_entity_poly.entity_id
_entity_poly.type
_entity_poly.pdbx_seq_one_letter_code
_entity_poly.pdbx_strand_id
1 'polypeptide(L)'
;ATLRRARKALDKAGSRGEADDFHDLRKAAKTHSMHLSLLGRLWPTPIKARRKAVDALGERLGELHDVFVMRALLDAEAEPLGPPEDIKLLGKLVKRSEKSLRKSSLAEAAELFGDSPKRSTRKLARKARDDLAGAAQEDLAAAAG
;
A
#
# COMPACT_ATOMS: atom_id res chain seq x y z
N ALA A 1 -4.70 -13.63 9.15
CA ALA A 1 -4.03 -12.72 10.10
C ALA A 1 -3.57 -11.40 9.44
N THR A 2 -2.93 -11.45 8.26
CA THR A 2 -2.34 -10.27 7.59
C THR A 2 -3.31 -9.15 7.26
N LEU A 3 -4.48 -9.42 6.65
CA LEU A 3 -5.48 -8.39 6.34
C LEU A 3 -6.02 -7.69 7.59
N ARG A 4 -6.16 -8.43 8.71
CA ARG A 4 -6.56 -7.84 10.00
C ARG A 4 -5.46 -6.91 10.55
N ARG A 5 -4.19 -7.30 10.39
CA ARG A 5 -3.04 -6.46 10.77
C ARG A 5 -2.97 -5.20 9.91
N ALA A 6 -3.15 -5.33 8.59
CA ALA A 6 -3.17 -4.21 7.67
C ALA A 6 -4.29 -3.21 8.01
N ARG A 7 -5.50 -3.70 8.29
CA ARG A 7 -6.62 -2.85 8.74
C ARG A 7 -6.31 -2.13 10.06
N LYS A 8 -5.81 -2.85 11.07
CA LYS A 8 -5.43 -2.23 12.34
C LYS A 8 -4.33 -1.16 12.17
N ALA A 9 -3.37 -1.41 11.28
CA ALA A 9 -2.32 -0.44 10.97
C ALA A 9 -2.88 0.78 10.23
N LEU A 10 -3.83 0.58 9.30
CA LEU A 10 -4.55 1.66 8.64
C LEU A 10 -5.33 2.52 9.66
N ASP A 11 -6.08 1.89 10.57
CA ASP A 11 -6.85 2.61 11.59
C ASP A 11 -5.91 3.45 12.50
N LYS A 12 -4.76 2.91 12.88
CA LYS A 12 -3.74 3.63 13.64
C LYS A 12 -3.11 4.78 12.86
N ALA A 13 -2.70 4.53 11.61
CA ALA A 13 -2.10 5.55 10.76
C ALA A 13 -3.08 6.69 10.46
N GLY A 14 -4.38 6.38 10.30
CA GLY A 14 -5.42 7.38 10.09
C GLY A 14 -5.78 8.20 11.34
N SER A 15 -5.63 7.62 12.54
CA SER A 15 -5.97 8.29 13.80
C SER A 15 -4.82 9.07 14.43
N ARG A 16 -3.63 8.46 14.49
CA ARG A 16 -2.44 9.04 15.11
C ARG A 16 -1.54 9.75 14.09
N GLY A 17 -1.38 9.14 12.91
CA GLY A 17 -0.55 9.70 11.86
C GLY A 17 0.95 9.74 12.17
N GLU A 18 1.44 8.93 13.11
CA GLU A 18 2.87 8.88 13.44
C GLU A 18 3.68 8.07 12.43
N ALA A 19 4.99 8.37 12.33
CA ALA A 19 5.88 7.69 11.38
C ALA A 19 5.88 6.16 11.55
N ASP A 20 5.87 5.69 12.81
CA ASP A 20 5.81 4.27 13.13
C ASP A 20 4.50 3.61 12.69
N ASP A 21 3.38 4.32 12.73
CA ASP A 21 2.09 3.77 12.32
C ASP A 21 2.06 3.55 10.79
N PHE A 22 2.62 4.48 10.01
CA PHE A 22 2.80 4.31 8.56
C PHE A 22 3.83 3.23 8.22
N HIS A 23 4.87 3.08 9.04
CA HIS A 23 5.85 2.00 8.88
C HIS A 23 5.22 0.62 9.13
N ASP A 24 4.37 0.48 10.14
CA ASP A 24 3.60 -0.73 10.41
C ASP A 24 2.63 -1.06 9.25
N LEU A 25 2.00 -0.04 8.66
CA LEU A 25 1.17 -0.19 7.47
C LEU A 25 1.98 -0.68 6.27
N ARG A 26 3.20 -0.15 6.07
CA ARG A 26 4.12 -0.59 5.01
C ARG A 26 4.52 -2.05 5.18
N LYS A 27 4.87 -2.47 6.41
CA LYS A 27 5.17 -3.87 6.72
C LYS A 27 4.00 -4.78 6.36
N ALA A 28 2.78 -4.40 6.75
CA ALA A 28 1.58 -5.17 6.45
C ALA A 28 1.29 -5.27 4.94
N ALA A 29 1.49 -4.19 4.19
CA ALA A 29 1.36 -4.17 2.73
C ALA A 29 2.39 -5.10 2.06
N LYS A 30 3.67 -5.01 2.43
CA LYS A 30 4.73 -5.91 1.93
C LYS A 30 4.42 -7.38 2.22
N THR A 31 4.01 -7.72 3.44
CA THR A 31 3.60 -9.09 3.77
C THR A 31 2.42 -9.55 2.90
N HIS A 32 1.43 -8.68 2.66
CA HIS A 32 0.29 -9.05 1.84
C HIS A 32 0.67 -9.26 0.37
N SER A 33 1.55 -8.42 -0.19
CA SER A 33 2.07 -8.62 -1.54
C SER A 33 2.79 -9.96 -1.68
N MET A 34 3.62 -10.33 -0.71
CA MET A 34 4.28 -11.64 -0.69
C MET A 34 3.27 -12.80 -0.65
N HIS A 35 2.17 -12.67 0.09
CA HIS A 35 1.12 -13.69 0.06
C HIS A 35 0.44 -13.77 -1.31
N LEU A 36 0.20 -12.64 -1.96
CA LEU A 36 -0.38 -12.59 -3.30
C LEU A 36 0.59 -13.14 -4.36
N SER A 37 1.90 -12.97 -4.19
CA SER A 37 2.88 -13.53 -5.13
C SER A 37 2.87 -15.06 -5.15
N LEU A 38 2.67 -15.69 -3.98
CA LEU A 38 2.49 -17.14 -3.88
C LEU A 38 1.21 -17.60 -4.58
N LEU A 39 0.10 -16.87 -4.40
CA LEU A 39 -1.19 -17.17 -5.01
C LEU A 39 -1.23 -16.90 -6.53
N GLY A 40 -0.35 -16.01 -7.02
CA GLY A 40 -0.30 -15.62 -8.43
C GLY A 40 0.06 -16.78 -9.37
N ARG A 41 0.64 -17.87 -8.85
CA ARG A 41 0.90 -19.10 -9.61
C ARG A 41 -0.37 -19.92 -9.89
N LEU A 42 -1.41 -19.78 -9.06
CA LEU A 42 -2.66 -20.55 -9.16
C LEU A 42 -3.77 -19.75 -9.86
N TRP A 43 -3.86 -18.44 -9.59
CA TRP A 43 -4.94 -17.58 -10.12
C TRP A 43 -4.38 -16.23 -10.61
N PRO A 44 -3.76 -16.17 -11.79
CA PRO A 44 -2.90 -15.06 -12.17
C PRO A 44 -3.66 -13.73 -12.31
N THR A 45 -4.79 -13.68 -13.01
CA THR A 45 -5.37 -12.39 -13.44
C THR A 45 -5.93 -11.53 -12.28
N PRO A 46 -6.79 -12.05 -11.37
CA PRO A 46 -7.33 -11.26 -10.26
C PRO A 46 -6.26 -10.93 -9.21
N ILE A 47 -5.33 -11.86 -9.01
CA ILE A 47 -4.25 -11.73 -8.04
C ILE A 47 -3.17 -10.75 -8.54
N LYS A 48 -2.82 -10.74 -9.83
CA LYS A 48 -1.86 -9.79 -10.42
C LYS A 48 -2.34 -8.35 -10.24
N ALA A 49 -3.60 -8.07 -10.58
CA ALA A 49 -4.17 -6.73 -10.42
C ALA A 49 -4.13 -6.28 -8.96
N ARG A 50 -4.54 -7.16 -8.04
CA ARG A 50 -4.51 -6.86 -6.60
C ARG A 50 -3.09 -6.67 -6.07
N ARG A 51 -2.15 -7.52 -6.49
CA ARG A 51 -0.74 -7.42 -6.13
C ARG A 51 -0.13 -6.11 -6.59
N LYS A 52 -0.36 -5.72 -7.85
CA LYS A 52 0.11 -4.44 -8.40
C LYS A 52 -0.35 -3.25 -7.57
N ALA A 53 -1.61 -3.25 -7.13
CA ALA A 53 -2.14 -2.19 -6.28
C ALA A 53 -1.49 -2.18 -4.89
N VAL A 54 -1.26 -3.34 -4.28
CA VAL A 54 -0.57 -3.45 -2.99
C VAL A 54 0.91 -3.05 -3.08
N ASP A 55 1.58 -3.39 -4.19
CA ASP A 55 2.96 -3.00 -4.47
C ASP A 55 3.06 -1.47 -4.63
N ALA A 56 2.17 -0.85 -5.41
CA ALA A 56 2.11 0.60 -5.56
C ALA A 56 1.92 1.32 -4.22
N LEU A 57 1.04 0.82 -3.36
CA LEU A 57 0.90 1.34 -1.99
C LEU A 57 2.20 1.19 -1.19
N GLY A 58 2.91 0.06 -1.34
CA GLY A 58 4.18 -0.21 -0.66
C GLY A 58 5.31 0.75 -1.06
N GLU A 59 5.33 1.17 -2.32
CA GLU A 59 6.24 2.21 -2.84
C GLU A 59 5.89 3.58 -2.29
N ARG A 60 4.60 3.98 -2.35
CA ARG A 60 4.15 5.26 -1.81
C ARG A 60 4.40 5.41 -0.31
N LEU A 61 4.19 4.35 0.46
CA LEU A 61 4.54 4.31 1.88
C LEU A 61 6.05 4.37 2.11
N GLY A 62 6.86 4.02 1.10
CA GLY A 62 8.30 4.23 1.11
C GLY A 62 8.69 5.67 0.93
N GLU A 63 8.14 6.34 -0.06
CA GLU A 63 8.35 7.78 -0.26
C GLU A 63 7.96 8.57 1.01
N LEU A 64 6.85 8.19 1.66
CA LEU A 64 6.43 8.81 2.91
C LEU A 64 7.43 8.55 4.06
N HIS A 65 7.99 7.35 4.14
CA HIS A 65 9.02 7.04 5.13
C HIS A 65 10.27 7.88 4.92
N ASP A 66 10.73 8.02 3.67
CA ASP A 66 11.88 8.83 3.33
C ASP A 66 11.65 10.31 3.72
N VAL A 67 10.45 10.83 3.52
CA VAL A 67 10.05 12.17 3.97
C VAL A 67 10.09 12.30 5.51
N PHE A 68 9.69 11.27 6.26
CA PHE A 68 9.84 11.29 7.72
C PHE A 68 11.32 11.32 8.16
N VAL A 69 12.17 10.57 7.47
CA VAL A 69 13.62 10.58 7.72
C VAL A 69 14.21 11.95 7.40
N MET A 70 13.87 12.54 6.25
CA MET A 70 14.29 13.90 5.89
C MET A 70 13.88 14.93 6.94
N ARG A 71 12.63 14.86 7.43
CA ARG A 71 12.15 15.75 8.49
C ARG A 71 12.97 15.58 9.77
N ALA A 72 13.20 14.35 10.22
CA ALA A 72 13.99 14.08 11.41
C ALA A 72 15.42 14.59 11.30
N LEU A 73 16.05 14.48 10.11
CA LEU A 73 17.37 15.02 9.84
C LEU A 73 17.41 16.55 9.89
N LEU A 74 16.37 17.23 9.39
CA LEU A 74 16.25 18.69 9.47
C LEU A 74 16.03 19.16 10.92
N ASP A 75 15.23 18.42 11.69
CA ASP A 75 14.91 18.77 13.08
C ASP A 75 16.06 18.48 14.05
N ALA A 76 16.98 17.58 13.69
CA ALA A 76 18.14 17.23 14.52
C ALA A 76 19.20 18.35 14.63
N GLU A 77 19.04 19.45 13.87
CA GLU A 77 19.97 20.60 13.83
C GLU A 77 21.45 20.18 13.79
N ALA A 78 21.73 19.11 13.02
CA ALA A 78 23.10 18.70 12.72
C ALA A 78 23.81 19.77 11.86
N GLU A 79 25.07 19.51 11.53
CA GLU A 79 25.93 20.37 10.71
C GLU A 79 25.17 21.14 9.61
N PRO A 80 25.46 22.44 9.40
CA PRO A 80 24.73 23.26 8.47
C PRO A 80 24.63 22.63 7.09
N LEU A 81 23.43 22.17 6.73
CA LEU A 81 23.14 21.55 5.44
C LEU A 81 23.17 22.57 4.28
N GLY A 82 23.18 23.87 4.59
CA GLY A 82 23.19 24.97 3.63
C GLY A 82 22.76 26.30 4.27
N PRO A 83 22.52 27.33 3.44
CA PRO A 83 22.03 28.62 3.89
C PRO A 83 20.72 28.49 4.69
N PRO A 84 20.51 29.24 5.78
CA PRO A 84 19.30 29.12 6.61
C PRO A 84 17.99 29.32 5.85
N GLU A 85 17.99 30.15 4.81
CA GLU A 85 16.82 30.41 3.97
C GLU A 85 16.41 29.17 3.16
N ASP A 86 17.40 28.45 2.62
CA ASP A 86 17.19 27.22 1.85
C ASP A 86 16.69 26.09 2.74
N ILE A 87 17.25 25.95 3.95
CA ILE A 87 16.78 24.96 4.94
C ILE A 87 15.34 25.23 5.36
N LYS A 88 14.99 26.50 5.56
CA LYS A 88 13.61 26.92 5.86
C LYS A 88 12.66 26.63 4.68
N LEU A 89 13.10 26.84 3.45
CA LEU A 89 12.32 26.50 2.25
C LEU A 89 12.13 24.99 2.12
N LEU A 90 13.19 24.20 2.29
CA LEU A 90 13.17 22.75 2.27
C LEU A 90 12.21 22.19 3.33
N GLY A 91 12.27 22.69 4.57
CA GLY A 91 11.34 22.29 5.63
C GLY A 91 9.87 22.52 5.27
N LYS A 92 9.54 23.61 4.55
CA LYS A 92 8.18 23.85 4.04
C LYS A 92 7.78 22.85 2.95
N LEU A 93 8.71 22.50 2.04
CA LEU A 93 8.48 21.53 0.97
C LEU A 93 8.28 20.12 1.53
N VAL A 94 9.12 19.69 2.49
CA VAL A 94 9.00 18.41 3.20
C VAL A 94 7.65 18.29 3.88
N LYS A 95 7.22 19.31 4.65
CA LYS A 95 5.90 19.33 5.30
C LYS A 95 4.73 19.21 4.31
N ARG A 96 4.83 19.86 3.14
CA ARG A 96 3.81 19.78 2.08
C ARG A 96 3.77 18.37 1.47
N SER A 97 4.94 17.82 1.15
CA SER A 97 5.08 16.46 0.60
C SER A 97 4.49 15.44 1.57
N GLU A 98 4.86 15.53 2.85
CA GLU A 98 4.38 14.66 3.92
C GLU A 98 2.85 14.66 3.98
N LYS A 99 2.21 15.84 4.01
CA LYS A 99 0.75 15.95 4.05
C LYS A 99 0.07 15.31 2.84
N SER A 100 0.64 15.51 1.64
CA SER A 100 0.11 14.94 0.40
C SER A 100 0.22 13.41 0.40
N LEU A 101 1.41 12.89 0.72
CA LEU A 101 1.70 11.46 0.74
C LEU A 101 0.90 10.74 1.83
N ARG A 102 0.77 11.31 3.03
CA ARG A 102 -0.11 10.75 4.08
C ARG A 102 -1.54 10.58 3.56
N LYS A 103 -2.10 11.61 2.93
CA LYS A 103 -3.48 11.57 2.42
C LYS A 103 -3.66 10.51 1.35
N SER A 104 -2.78 10.46 0.34
CA SER A 104 -2.88 9.48 -0.75
C SER A 104 -2.63 8.06 -0.27
N SER A 105 -1.61 7.83 0.59
CA SER A 105 -1.34 6.52 1.20
C SER A 105 -2.53 6.00 1.99
N LEU A 106 -3.19 6.84 2.80
CA LEU A 106 -4.37 6.43 3.56
C LEU A 106 -5.56 6.10 2.66
N ALA A 107 -5.79 6.88 1.60
CA ALA A 107 -6.85 6.62 0.64
C ALA A 107 -6.65 5.29 -0.10
N GLU A 108 -5.46 5.05 -0.64
CA GLU A 108 -5.09 3.80 -1.31
C GLU A 108 -5.15 2.60 -0.35
N ALA A 109 -4.67 2.78 0.88
CA ALA A 109 -4.75 1.74 1.91
C ALA A 109 -6.19 1.45 2.35
N ALA A 110 -7.09 2.44 2.36
CA ALA A 110 -8.50 2.23 2.65
C ALA A 110 -9.20 1.43 1.55
N GLU A 111 -8.90 1.70 0.28
CA GLU A 111 -9.43 0.92 -0.84
C GLU A 111 -8.98 -0.55 -0.77
N LEU A 112 -7.74 -0.79 -0.34
CA LEU A 112 -7.19 -2.13 -0.23
C LEU A 112 -7.62 -2.85 1.06
N PHE A 113 -7.59 -2.19 2.21
CA PHE A 113 -7.68 -2.83 3.53
C PHE A 113 -8.86 -2.37 4.39
N GLY A 114 -9.70 -1.45 3.91
CA GLY A 114 -10.85 -0.93 4.65
C GLY A 114 -11.96 -1.96 4.85
N ASP A 115 -12.08 -2.93 3.93
CA ASP A 115 -13.03 -4.03 4.06
C ASP A 115 -12.66 -4.95 5.25
N SER A 116 -13.68 -5.56 5.87
CA SER A 116 -13.41 -6.63 6.84
C SER A 116 -12.60 -7.76 6.17
N PRO A 117 -11.65 -8.42 6.88
CA PRO A 117 -10.85 -9.48 6.29
C PRO A 117 -11.67 -10.58 5.61
N LYS A 118 -12.81 -10.97 6.20
CA LYS A 118 -13.75 -11.95 5.61
C LYS A 118 -14.37 -11.45 4.31
N ARG A 119 -14.70 -10.16 4.22
CA ARG A 119 -15.26 -9.55 3.01
C ARG A 119 -14.20 -9.45 1.91
N SER A 120 -12.98 -9.02 2.23
CA SER A 120 -11.89 -8.95 1.27
C SER A 120 -11.52 -10.32 0.69
N THR A 121 -11.40 -11.35 1.53
CA THR A 121 -11.12 -12.72 1.05
C THR A 121 -12.27 -13.26 0.21
N ARG A 122 -13.53 -13.02 0.60
CA ARG A 122 -14.70 -13.42 -0.20
C ARG A 122 -14.75 -12.72 -1.55
N LYS A 123 -14.47 -11.42 -1.61
CA LYS A 123 -14.43 -10.64 -2.87
C LYS A 123 -13.34 -11.17 -3.80
N LEU A 124 -12.16 -11.47 -3.25
CA LEU A 124 -11.05 -12.04 -4.02
C LEU A 124 -11.36 -13.46 -4.51
N ALA A 125 -11.92 -14.31 -3.65
CA ALA A 125 -12.31 -15.67 -4.01
C ALA A 125 -13.42 -15.70 -5.07
N ARG A 126 -14.41 -14.79 -4.98
CA ARG A 126 -15.45 -14.64 -6.01
C ARG A 126 -14.82 -14.28 -7.35
N LYS A 127 -13.97 -13.24 -7.39
CA LYS A 127 -13.30 -12.81 -8.63
C LYS A 127 -12.44 -13.93 -9.23
N ALA A 128 -11.79 -14.75 -8.41
CA ALA A 128 -11.04 -15.91 -8.87
C ALA A 128 -11.95 -17.01 -9.49
N ARG A 129 -13.13 -17.25 -8.92
CA ARG A 129 -14.11 -18.21 -9.49
C ARG A 129 -14.68 -17.71 -10.81
N ASP A 130 -15.02 -16.42 -10.87
CA ASP A 130 -15.58 -15.81 -12.08
C ASP A 130 -14.57 -15.92 -13.24
N ASP A 131 -13.28 -15.63 -12.98
CA ASP A 131 -12.20 -15.80 -13.97
C ASP A 131 -12.02 -17.26 -14.41
N LEU A 132 -12.05 -18.23 -13.48
CA LEU A 132 -11.93 -19.65 -13.82
C LEU A 132 -13.12 -20.14 -14.66
N ALA A 133 -14.33 -19.66 -14.35
CA ALA A 133 -15.53 -20.00 -15.11
C ALA A 133 -15.48 -19.39 -16.53
N GLY A 134 -14.98 -18.16 -16.66
CA GLY A 134 -14.76 -17.52 -17.97
C GLY A 134 -13.73 -18.25 -18.82
N ALA A 135 -12.56 -18.59 -18.24
CA ALA A 135 -11.53 -19.35 -18.95
C ALA A 135 -12.02 -20.72 -19.43
N ALA A 136 -12.80 -21.43 -18.61
CA ALA A 136 -13.40 -22.71 -19.00
C ALA A 136 -14.39 -22.58 -20.16
N GLN A 137 -15.16 -21.48 -20.22
CA GLN A 137 -16.07 -21.19 -21.34
C GLN A 137 -15.32 -20.84 -22.63
N GLU A 138 -14.22 -20.10 -22.55
CA GLU A 138 -13.35 -19.80 -23.70
C GLU A 138 -12.69 -21.05 -24.28
N ASP A 139 -12.16 -21.94 -23.43
CA ASP A 139 -11.56 -23.21 -23.87
C ASP A 139 -12.59 -24.13 -24.55
N LEU A 140 -13.82 -24.21 -24.01
CA LEU A 140 -14.93 -24.96 -24.60
C LEU A 140 -15.36 -24.41 -25.96
N ALA A 141 -15.40 -23.08 -26.12
CA ALA A 141 -15.72 -22.44 -27.39
C ALA A 141 -14.62 -22.66 -28.43
N ALA A 142 -13.35 -22.64 -28.02
CA ALA A 142 -12.21 -22.90 -28.90
C ALA A 142 -12.11 -24.36 -29.35
N ALA A 143 -12.58 -25.32 -28.54
CA ALA A 143 -12.62 -26.74 -28.90
C ALA A 143 -13.81 -27.13 -29.80
N ALA A 144 -14.83 -26.25 -29.90
CA ALA A 144 -16.06 -26.50 -30.66
C ALA A 144 -16.09 -25.80 -32.03
N GLY A 145 -15.08 -24.99 -32.36
CA GLY A 145 -14.89 -24.33 -33.66
C GLY A 145 -13.73 -24.91 -34.43
#